data_AF-M2Q6Y5-F1
#
_entry.id   AF-M2Q6Y5-F1
#
_cell.length_a   1.000
_cell.length_b   1.000
_cell.length_c   1.000
_cell.angle_alpha   90.00
_cell.angle_beta   90.00
_cell.angle_gamma   90.00
#
_symmetry.space_group_name_H-M   'P 1'
#
loop_
_entity.id
_entity.type
_entity.pdbx_description
1 polymer ?
#
loop_
_entity_poly.entity_id
_entity_poly.type
_entity_poly.pdbx_seq_one_letter_code
_entity_poly.pdbx_strand_id
1 'polypeptide(L)'
;MGRWTQYDEDDYRLPEGMKRVGYDADTGKYHFRDQDGTLWEGPEGASYGEMRRVSGTPQVVSQPDEAADEGDDLEAAPARADGYQPLAADPSYPPHSASRGSQISSYRMMFPFFLLVVVVLLLVIRLVHSPSAIDPPLSRLCPNSTEVYRVQQGDTCWGLSQTRGSTVDKVREVNPGLECDKLTEGQLICLPERVAVRF
;
A
#
# COMPACT_ATOMS: atom_id res chain seq x y z
N MET A 1 14.56 -6.81 -1.68
CA MET A 1 16.03 -6.95 -1.76
C MET A 1 16.47 -7.64 -0.48
N GLY A 2 16.57 -8.97 -0.52
CA GLY A 2 17.12 -9.73 0.60
C GLY A 2 18.60 -9.38 0.71
N ARG A 3 18.96 -8.71 1.80
CA ARG A 3 20.34 -8.33 2.16
C ARG A 3 21.09 -9.60 2.54
N TRP A 4 21.34 -10.48 1.58
CA TRP A 4 22.37 -11.49 1.68
C TRP A 4 23.69 -10.73 1.61
N THR A 5 24.27 -10.44 2.77
CA THR A 5 25.63 -9.97 2.85
C THR A 5 26.52 -11.08 2.32
N GLN A 6 26.99 -10.91 1.08
CA GLN A 6 28.17 -11.58 0.51
C GLN A 6 29.46 -11.38 1.35
N TYR A 7 29.35 -10.94 2.61
CA TYR A 7 30.46 -10.59 3.51
C TYR A 7 30.64 -11.62 4.65
N ASP A 8 29.89 -12.72 4.65
CA ASP A 8 30.11 -13.87 5.55
C ASP A 8 30.56 -15.10 4.75
N GLU A 9 31.46 -14.91 3.79
CA GLU A 9 32.27 -16.02 3.30
C GLU A 9 33.19 -16.44 4.47
N ASP A 10 32.70 -17.37 5.29
CA ASP A 10 33.44 -17.92 6.43
C ASP A 10 34.76 -18.58 6.00
N ASP A 11 34.95 -18.78 4.69
CA ASP A 11 36.15 -19.29 4.05
C ASP A 11 37.43 -18.53 4.47
N TYR A 12 37.34 -17.25 4.86
CA TYR A 12 38.48 -16.47 5.37
C TYR A 12 38.67 -16.52 6.90
N ARG A 13 37.68 -17.03 7.63
CA ARG A 13 37.68 -17.12 9.12
C ARG A 13 37.94 -18.54 9.60
N LEU A 14 37.69 -19.52 8.74
CA LEU A 14 37.82 -20.93 9.01
C LEU A 14 39.15 -21.49 8.46
N PRO A 15 39.72 -22.52 9.10
CA PRO A 15 40.84 -23.26 8.52
C PRO A 15 40.51 -23.81 7.13
N GLU A 16 41.53 -23.95 6.27
CA GLU A 16 41.34 -24.47 4.91
C GLU A 16 40.63 -25.83 4.91
N GLY A 17 39.51 -25.92 4.19
CA GLY A 17 38.70 -27.14 4.07
C GLY A 17 37.55 -27.26 5.06
N MET A 18 37.42 -26.33 5.99
CA MET A 18 36.37 -26.36 6.98
C MET A 18 35.20 -25.45 6.59
N LYS A 19 33.97 -25.96 6.65
CA LYS A 19 32.76 -25.22 6.27
C LYS A 19 31.74 -25.17 7.41
N ARG A 20 31.12 -24.01 7.62
CA ARG A 20 29.99 -23.89 8.54
C ARG A 20 28.77 -24.61 7.97
N VAL A 21 28.18 -25.51 8.75
CA VAL A 21 27.03 -26.33 8.34
C VAL A 21 25.75 -26.01 9.11
N GLY A 22 25.85 -25.27 10.22
CA GLY A 22 24.67 -24.89 10.98
C GLY A 22 24.96 -23.91 12.11
N TYR A 23 23.89 -23.27 12.58
CA TYR A 23 23.85 -22.47 13.79
C TYR A 23 22.69 -23.00 14.63
N ASP A 24 22.99 -23.38 15.87
CA ASP A 24 21.98 -23.71 16.86
C ASP A 24 21.62 -22.43 17.62
N ALA A 25 20.37 -21.97 17.43
CA ALA A 25 19.88 -20.73 18.02
C ALA A 25 19.57 -20.87 19.51
N ASP A 26 19.30 -22.09 19.99
CA ASP A 26 18.97 -22.34 21.40
C ASP A 26 20.24 -22.34 22.25
N THR A 27 21.33 -22.91 21.72
CA THR A 27 22.64 -22.94 22.40
C THR A 27 23.60 -21.84 21.94
N GLY A 28 23.26 -21.08 20.91
CA GLY A 28 24.11 -20.02 20.36
C GLY A 28 25.43 -20.52 19.76
N LYS A 29 25.49 -21.77 19.30
CA LYS A 29 26.71 -22.43 18.83
C LYS A 29 26.74 -22.63 17.32
N TYR A 30 27.95 -22.57 16.77
CA TYR A 30 28.20 -22.87 15.37
C TYR A 30 28.72 -24.30 15.19
N HIS A 31 28.18 -24.97 14.18
CA HIS A 31 28.58 -26.30 13.75
C HIS A 31 29.35 -26.22 12.45
N PHE A 32 30.47 -26.94 12.38
CA PHE A 32 31.39 -26.94 11.26
C PHE A 32 31.68 -28.37 10.81
N ARG A 33 31.92 -28.55 9.51
CA ARG A 33 32.28 -29.82 8.90
C ARG A 33 33.62 -29.69 8.19
N ASP A 34 34.50 -30.64 8.47
CA ASP A 34 35.82 -30.77 7.85
C ASP A 34 35.75 -31.54 6.51
N GLN A 35 36.84 -31.56 5.74
CA GLN A 35 36.95 -32.30 4.47
C GLN A 35 36.65 -33.79 4.65
N ASP A 36 37.05 -34.35 5.80
CA ASP A 36 36.82 -35.75 6.16
C ASP A 36 35.39 -36.04 6.66
N GLY A 37 34.50 -35.03 6.65
CA GLY A 37 33.13 -35.15 7.15
C GLY A 37 33.00 -35.10 8.68
N THR A 38 34.11 -34.92 9.40
CA THR A 38 34.11 -34.79 10.86
C THR A 38 33.37 -33.51 11.28
N LEU A 39 32.49 -33.64 12.28
CA LEU A 39 31.75 -32.51 12.84
C LEU A 39 32.52 -31.86 14.00
N TRP A 40 32.50 -30.54 14.03
CA TRP A 40 33.15 -29.71 15.01
C TRP A 40 32.19 -28.64 15.54
N GLU A 41 32.34 -28.31 16.83
CA GLU A 41 31.52 -27.32 17.53
C GLU A 41 32.41 -26.17 18.02
N GLY A 42 31.95 -24.95 17.80
CA GLY A 42 32.58 -23.74 18.33
C GLY A 42 32.10 -23.36 19.75
N PRO A 43 32.82 -22.46 20.44
CA PRO A 43 32.38 -21.94 21.74
C PRO A 43 31.05 -21.16 21.62
N GLU A 44 30.25 -21.17 22.69
CA GLU A 44 28.97 -20.45 22.77
C GLU A 44 29.14 -18.95 22.52
N GLY A 45 28.38 -18.42 21.54
CA GLY A 45 28.35 -16.99 21.23
C GLY A 45 29.64 -16.41 20.66
N ALA A 46 30.66 -17.24 20.39
CA ALA A 46 31.98 -16.77 19.97
C ALA A 46 32.14 -16.80 18.45
N SER A 47 32.53 -15.67 17.87
CA SER A 47 32.91 -15.56 16.45
C SER A 47 34.32 -16.09 16.16
N TYR A 48 35.13 -16.33 17.20
CA TYR A 48 36.51 -16.84 17.14
C TYR A 48 36.81 -17.70 18.38
N GLY A 49 37.59 -18.76 18.22
CA GLY A 49 37.98 -19.63 19.34
C GLY A 49 38.41 -21.04 18.90
N GLU A 50 38.83 -21.86 19.86
CA GLU A 50 39.20 -23.26 19.61
C GLU A 50 37.95 -24.11 19.35
N MET A 51 37.94 -24.86 18.24
CA MET A 51 36.86 -25.78 17.89
C MET A 51 37.07 -27.14 18.55
N ARG A 52 36.00 -27.73 19.09
CA ARG A 52 36.03 -29.07 19.72
C ARG A 52 35.41 -30.09 18.78
N ARG A 53 36.10 -31.23 18.60
CA ARG A 53 35.59 -32.33 17.79
C ARG A 53 34.36 -32.93 18.47
N VAL A 54 33.23 -32.93 17.78
CA VAL A 54 32.02 -33.59 18.28
C VAL A 54 32.17 -35.08 17.98
N SER A 55 32.68 -35.83 18.95
CA SER A 55 32.90 -37.28 18.83
C SER A 55 31.65 -38.13 19.15
N GLY A 56 30.48 -37.51 19.34
CA GLY A 56 29.22 -38.19 19.55
C GLY A 56 28.26 -37.96 18.40
N THR A 57 27.94 -39.02 17.65
CA THR A 57 26.65 -39.12 16.94
C THR A 57 25.53 -38.73 17.90
N PRO A 58 24.60 -37.83 17.55
CA PRO A 58 23.39 -37.66 18.33
C PRO A 58 22.64 -38.99 18.31
N GLN A 59 22.63 -39.70 19.44
CA GLN A 59 21.60 -40.71 19.66
C GLN A 59 20.28 -39.96 19.65
N VAL A 60 19.41 -40.32 18.70
CA VAL A 60 17.99 -39.98 18.79
C VAL A 60 17.51 -40.58 20.10
N VAL A 61 17.28 -39.72 21.09
CA VAL A 61 16.60 -40.11 22.33
C VAL A 61 15.18 -40.47 21.94
N SER A 62 14.99 -41.74 21.60
CA SER A 62 13.68 -42.35 21.48
C SER A 62 13.27 -42.62 22.91
N GLN A 63 12.34 -41.81 23.40
CA GLN A 63 11.64 -42.04 24.66
C GLN A 63 10.93 -43.41 24.53
N PRO A 64 11.01 -44.29 25.54
CA PRO A 64 10.51 -45.66 25.40
C PRO A 64 9.01 -45.69 25.67
N ASP A 65 8.19 -45.63 24.62
CA ASP A 65 6.76 -45.92 24.73
C ASP A 65 6.46 -47.24 24.00
N GLU A 66 6.35 -48.27 24.84
CA GLU A 66 5.42 -49.40 24.81
C GLU A 66 5.15 -50.15 23.48
N ALA A 67 5.49 -51.44 23.52
CA ALA A 67 5.20 -52.44 22.50
C ALA A 67 3.73 -52.86 22.46
N ALA A 68 3.17 -52.96 21.25
CA ALA A 68 2.27 -54.02 20.74
C ALA A 68 1.90 -53.63 19.29
N ASP A 69 2.31 -54.39 18.27
CA ASP A 69 1.53 -55.48 17.62
C ASP A 69 0.46 -54.87 16.67
N GLU A 70 0.29 -55.20 15.39
CA GLU A 70 0.38 -56.44 14.60
C GLU A 70 0.77 -56.06 13.14
N GLY A 71 1.48 -56.92 12.38
CA GLY A 71 0.90 -57.70 11.26
C GLY A 71 0.55 -56.81 10.05
N ASP A 72 1.14 -56.89 8.86
CA ASP A 72 1.35 -58.03 7.98
C ASP A 72 2.28 -57.52 6.85
N ASP A 73 3.22 -58.36 6.46
CA ASP A 73 3.64 -58.63 5.09
C ASP A 73 3.04 -57.77 3.98
N LEU A 74 3.89 -57.07 3.23
CA LEU A 74 3.63 -56.75 1.82
C LEU A 74 4.96 -56.54 1.08
N GLU A 75 5.39 -57.65 0.47
CA GLU A 75 6.07 -57.78 -0.82
C GLU A 75 6.37 -56.46 -1.57
N ALA A 76 7.63 -56.35 -1.98
CA ALA A 76 8.17 -55.24 -2.74
C ALA A 76 7.42 -55.02 -4.07
N ALA A 77 6.62 -53.96 -4.14
CA ALA A 77 6.11 -53.43 -5.42
C ALA A 77 7.20 -52.57 -6.12
N PRO A 78 7.25 -52.56 -7.46
CA PRO A 78 8.46 -52.21 -8.21
C PRO A 78 8.78 -50.71 -8.15
N ALA A 79 10.05 -50.40 -7.88
CA ALA A 79 10.57 -49.05 -7.91
C ALA A 79 10.53 -48.49 -9.35
N ARG A 80 9.95 -47.30 -9.52
CA ARG A 80 10.17 -46.47 -10.73
C ARG A 80 11.67 -46.15 -10.84
N ALA A 81 12.15 -45.98 -12.08
CA ALA A 81 13.55 -45.70 -12.39
C ALA A 81 14.14 -44.43 -11.72
N ASP A 82 13.27 -43.56 -11.18
CA ASP A 82 13.67 -42.25 -10.65
C ASP A 82 13.85 -42.22 -9.12
N GLY A 83 13.71 -43.37 -8.44
CA GLY A 83 14.11 -43.54 -7.03
C GLY A 83 13.31 -42.76 -5.98
N TYR A 84 12.39 -41.87 -6.37
CA TYR A 84 11.55 -41.11 -5.44
C TYR A 84 10.14 -41.68 -5.40
N GLN A 85 9.81 -42.34 -4.28
CA GLN A 85 8.45 -42.65 -3.89
C GLN A 85 7.99 -41.58 -2.90
N PRO A 86 6.92 -40.80 -3.17
CA PRO A 86 6.36 -39.94 -2.16
C PRO A 86 5.89 -40.83 -1.01
N LEU A 87 6.37 -40.53 0.21
CA LEU A 87 5.89 -41.18 1.42
C LEU A 87 4.36 -41.10 1.43
N ALA A 88 3.70 -42.21 1.78
CA ALA A 88 2.25 -42.26 1.88
C ALA A 88 1.80 -41.12 2.80
N ALA A 89 1.03 -40.18 2.25
CA ALA A 89 0.36 -39.20 3.06
C ALA A 89 -0.59 -39.95 3.99
N ASP A 90 -0.39 -39.81 5.29
CA ASP A 90 -1.23 -40.34 6.35
C ASP A 90 -2.72 -40.06 6.01
N PRO A 91 -3.59 -41.07 5.90
CA PRO A 91 -5.02 -40.89 5.62
C PRO A 91 -5.75 -40.10 6.73
N SER A 92 -5.14 -40.01 7.92
CA SER A 92 -5.69 -39.32 9.09
C SER A 92 -5.52 -37.80 9.04
N TYR A 93 -4.69 -37.30 8.11
CA TYR A 93 -4.48 -35.88 7.98
C TYR A 93 -5.38 -35.36 6.86
N PRO A 94 -6.36 -34.49 7.14
CA PRO A 94 -7.17 -33.94 6.08
C PRO A 94 -6.21 -33.31 5.07
N PRO A 95 -6.40 -33.54 3.76
CA PRO A 95 -5.58 -32.86 2.78
C PRO A 95 -5.66 -31.39 3.16
N HIS A 96 -4.51 -30.78 3.45
CA HIS A 96 -4.43 -29.34 3.42
C HIS A 96 -4.85 -29.00 2.00
N SER A 97 -6.15 -28.74 1.83
CA SER A 97 -6.69 -28.13 0.65
C SER A 97 -5.80 -26.92 0.52
N ALA A 98 -4.88 -26.96 -0.43
CA ALA A 98 -4.11 -25.80 -0.80
C ALA A 98 -5.19 -24.77 -1.11
N SER A 99 -5.43 -23.89 -0.14
CA SER A 99 -6.42 -22.86 -0.24
C SER A 99 -5.99 -22.10 -1.47
N ARG A 100 -6.69 -22.37 -2.58
CA ARG A 100 -6.53 -21.69 -3.85
C ARG A 100 -7.24 -20.33 -3.71
N GLY A 101 -6.86 -19.65 -2.64
CA GLY A 101 -7.51 -18.52 -2.00
C GLY A 101 -6.48 -17.74 -1.18
N SER A 102 -5.25 -17.62 -1.69
CA SER A 102 -4.25 -16.68 -1.17
C SER A 102 -3.48 -16.02 -2.31
N GLN A 103 -4.21 -15.41 -3.24
CA GLN A 103 -3.68 -14.33 -4.07
C GLN A 103 -4.27 -12.97 -3.66
N ILE A 104 -5.15 -12.92 -2.66
CA ILE A 104 -5.84 -11.70 -2.22
C ILE A 104 -5.26 -11.16 -0.89
N SER A 105 -4.44 -11.95 -0.18
CA SER A 105 -3.94 -11.55 1.15
C SER A 105 -2.89 -10.42 1.10
N SER A 106 -2.10 -10.32 0.02
CA SER A 106 -1.05 -9.29 -0.12
C SER A 106 -1.64 -7.87 -0.14
N TYR A 107 -2.82 -7.71 -0.73
CA TYR A 107 -3.52 -6.42 -0.75
C TYR A 107 -4.14 -6.06 0.60
N ARG A 108 -4.34 -7.01 1.52
CA ARG A 108 -4.94 -6.76 2.83
C ARG A 108 -4.04 -5.94 3.76
N MET A 109 -2.72 -6.06 3.60
CA MET A 109 -1.72 -5.25 4.31
C MET A 109 -1.46 -3.90 3.60
N MET A 110 -1.75 -3.81 2.30
CA MET A 110 -1.56 -2.58 1.50
C MET A 110 -2.84 -1.71 1.45
N PHE A 111 -4.00 -2.30 1.72
CA PHE A 111 -5.30 -1.64 1.78
C PHE A 111 -5.32 -0.38 2.66
N PRO A 112 -4.77 -0.35 3.90
CA PRO A 112 -4.74 0.88 4.68
C PRO A 112 -3.95 2.00 4.00
N PHE A 113 -2.86 1.68 3.30
CA PHE A 113 -2.06 2.69 2.57
C PHE A 113 -2.81 3.21 1.34
N PHE A 114 -3.46 2.33 0.57
CA PHE A 114 -4.29 2.75 -0.57
C PHE A 114 -5.49 3.59 -0.13
N LEU A 115 -6.12 3.27 1.00
CA LEU A 115 -7.18 4.11 1.58
C LEU A 115 -6.67 5.50 1.97
N LEU A 116 -5.51 5.59 2.62
CA LEU A 116 -4.90 6.89 2.94
C LEU A 116 -4.59 7.69 1.67
N VAL A 117 -4.01 7.06 0.64
CA VAL A 117 -3.72 7.71 -0.64
C VAL A 117 -5.01 8.21 -1.30
N VAL A 118 -6.08 7.40 -1.33
CA VAL A 118 -7.37 7.80 -1.89
C VAL A 118 -7.99 8.95 -1.10
N VAL A 119 -7.95 8.91 0.24
CA VAL A 119 -8.46 10.01 1.09
C VAL A 119 -7.67 11.29 0.84
N VAL A 120 -6.34 11.23 0.78
CA VAL A 120 -5.49 12.39 0.48
C VAL A 120 -5.77 12.93 -0.92
N LEU A 121 -5.89 12.06 -1.93
CA LEU A 121 -6.27 12.47 -3.29
C LEU A 121 -7.65 13.13 -3.31
N LEU A 122 -8.64 12.57 -2.61
CA LEU A 122 -9.96 13.19 -2.47
C LEU A 122 -9.89 14.53 -1.74
N LEU A 123 -9.04 14.69 -0.74
CA LEU A 123 -8.81 15.97 -0.05
C LEU A 123 -8.12 16.99 -0.97
N VAL A 124 -7.15 16.58 -1.79
CA VAL A 124 -6.49 17.45 -2.78
C VAL A 124 -7.46 17.83 -3.89
N ILE A 125 -8.23 16.87 -4.40
CA ILE A 125 -9.29 17.12 -5.40
C ILE A 125 -10.32 18.07 -4.79
N ARG A 126 -10.76 17.84 -3.55
CA ARG A 126 -11.63 18.77 -2.82
C ARG A 126 -10.96 20.12 -2.64
N LEU A 127 -9.66 20.21 -2.35
CA LEU A 127 -8.98 21.50 -2.18
C LEU A 127 -8.89 22.28 -3.50
N VAL A 128 -8.65 21.60 -4.62
CA VAL A 128 -8.54 22.20 -5.96
C VAL A 128 -9.91 22.53 -6.56
N HIS A 129 -10.92 21.71 -6.29
CA HIS A 129 -12.28 21.83 -6.85
C HIS A 129 -13.30 22.41 -5.87
N SER A 130 -12.92 22.67 -4.62
CA SER A 130 -13.76 23.52 -3.77
C SER A 130 -13.66 24.91 -4.38
N PRO A 131 -14.76 25.47 -4.92
CA PRO A 131 -14.79 26.90 -5.11
C PRO A 131 -14.55 27.45 -3.72
N SER A 132 -13.39 28.11 -3.52
CA SER A 132 -13.15 28.88 -2.33
C SER A 132 -14.40 29.73 -2.13
N ALA A 133 -15.23 29.38 -1.13
CA ALA A 133 -16.35 30.21 -0.69
C ALA A 133 -15.78 31.42 0.09
N ILE A 134 -14.72 32.02 -0.46
CA ILE A 134 -14.26 33.37 -0.22
C ILE A 134 -14.92 34.22 -1.30
N ASP A 135 -16.23 34.05 -1.52
CA ASP A 135 -17.01 35.15 -2.04
C ASP A 135 -17.24 36.04 -0.80
N PRO A 136 -16.58 37.22 -0.68
CA PRO A 136 -17.12 38.23 0.22
C PRO A 136 -18.59 38.41 -0.17
N PRO A 137 -19.51 38.64 0.79
CA PRO A 137 -20.91 38.84 0.44
C PRO A 137 -20.97 39.94 -0.63
N LEU A 138 -21.26 39.53 -1.87
CA LEU A 138 -21.27 40.40 -3.04
C LEU A 138 -22.27 41.55 -2.85
N SER A 139 -23.16 41.42 -1.86
CA SER A 139 -23.98 42.45 -1.24
C SER A 139 -23.22 43.68 -0.71
N ARG A 140 -21.88 43.70 -0.66
CA ARG A 140 -21.08 44.92 -0.37
C ARG A 140 -20.61 45.68 -1.61
N LEU A 141 -20.69 45.09 -2.81
CA LEU A 141 -20.17 45.72 -4.04
C LEU A 141 -21.17 46.68 -4.68
N CYS A 142 -22.46 46.45 -4.47
CA CYS A 142 -23.52 47.28 -5.05
C CYS A 142 -24.28 48.06 -3.96
N PRO A 143 -24.44 49.38 -4.12
CA PRO A 143 -25.22 50.19 -3.19
C PRO A 143 -26.73 50.00 -3.43
N ASN A 144 -27.49 49.77 -2.34
CA ASN A 144 -28.95 49.60 -2.34
C ASN A 144 -29.43 48.29 -3.01
N SER A 145 -30.74 48.14 -3.22
CA SER A 145 -31.47 46.93 -3.68
C SER A 145 -31.13 46.44 -5.10
N THR A 146 -29.89 46.65 -5.53
CA THR A 146 -29.33 46.17 -6.78
C THR A 146 -28.67 44.81 -6.59
N GLU A 147 -28.86 43.93 -7.57
CA GLU A 147 -28.35 42.57 -7.57
C GLU A 147 -27.00 42.52 -8.29
N VAL A 148 -26.04 41.79 -7.73
CA VAL A 148 -24.76 41.53 -8.43
C VAL A 148 -25.00 40.48 -9.51
N TYR A 149 -24.67 40.84 -10.74
CA TYR A 149 -24.78 39.99 -11.91
C TYR A 149 -23.41 39.78 -12.54
N ARG A 150 -23.11 38.52 -12.87
CA ARG A 150 -21.89 38.15 -13.61
C ARG A 150 -22.22 38.11 -15.09
N VAL A 151 -21.56 38.98 -15.86
CA VAL A 151 -21.70 39.06 -17.31
C VAL A 151 -21.36 37.72 -17.95
N GLN A 152 -22.25 37.24 -18.80
CA GLN A 152 -22.07 36.06 -19.64
C GLN A 152 -21.69 36.44 -21.07
N GLN A 153 -21.21 35.46 -21.82
CA GLN A 153 -20.92 35.62 -23.24
C GLN A 153 -22.17 36.06 -24.01
N GLY A 154 -22.06 37.17 -24.75
CA GLY A 154 -23.15 37.73 -25.55
C GLY A 154 -24.09 38.68 -24.81
N ASP A 155 -23.84 38.94 -23.52
CA ASP A 155 -24.59 39.95 -22.77
C ASP A 155 -24.29 41.36 -23.29
N THR A 156 -25.33 42.19 -23.31
CA THR A 156 -25.23 43.62 -23.66
C THR A 156 -25.97 44.43 -22.61
N CYS A 157 -25.53 45.67 -22.34
CA CYS A 157 -26.24 46.56 -21.43
C CYS A 157 -27.72 46.71 -21.80
N TRP A 158 -28.03 46.75 -23.11
CA TRP A 158 -29.39 46.87 -23.60
C TRP A 158 -30.22 45.61 -23.32
N GLY A 159 -29.68 44.41 -23.59
CA GLY A 159 -30.38 43.15 -23.29
C GLY A 159 -30.61 42.95 -21.79
N LEU A 160 -29.62 43.30 -20.97
CA LEU A 160 -29.72 43.23 -19.52
C LEU A 160 -30.72 44.24 -18.95
N SER A 161 -30.74 45.48 -19.46
CA SER A 161 -31.72 46.48 -19.03
C SER A 161 -33.14 46.06 -19.40
N GLN A 162 -33.34 45.52 -20.61
CA GLN A 162 -34.65 45.05 -21.07
C GLN A 162 -35.15 43.87 -20.23
N THR A 163 -34.28 42.92 -19.91
CA THR A 163 -34.61 41.76 -19.07
C THR A 163 -35.07 42.15 -17.66
N ARG A 164 -34.54 43.28 -17.16
CA ARG A 164 -34.86 43.83 -15.84
C ARG A 164 -36.01 44.86 -15.85
N GLY A 165 -36.50 45.25 -17.03
CA GLY A 165 -37.49 46.32 -17.15
C GLY A 165 -36.94 47.69 -16.77
N SER A 166 -35.64 47.91 -17.03
CA SER A 166 -34.93 49.16 -16.72
C SER A 166 -34.34 49.79 -17.98
N THR A 167 -33.71 50.96 -17.83
CA THR A 167 -33.00 51.66 -18.93
C THR A 167 -31.50 51.43 -18.85
N VAL A 168 -30.82 51.53 -20.00
CA VAL A 168 -29.35 51.43 -20.07
C VAL A 168 -28.69 52.50 -19.19
N ASP A 169 -29.25 53.72 -19.17
CA ASP A 169 -28.76 54.80 -18.32
C ASP A 169 -28.82 54.44 -16.85
N LYS A 170 -29.88 53.74 -16.41
CA LYS A 170 -30.00 53.32 -15.02
C LYS A 170 -28.94 52.29 -14.64
N VAL A 171 -28.60 51.38 -15.56
CA VAL A 171 -27.50 50.42 -15.36
C VAL A 171 -26.16 51.16 -15.24
N ARG A 172 -25.93 52.21 -16.04
CA ARG A 172 -24.70 53.01 -15.98
C ARG A 172 -24.62 53.88 -14.72
N GLU A 173 -25.75 54.38 -14.23
CA GLU A 173 -25.81 55.14 -12.97
C GLU A 173 -25.38 54.29 -11.77
N VAL A 174 -25.82 53.03 -11.72
CA VAL A 174 -25.49 52.10 -10.62
C VAL A 174 -24.04 51.61 -10.73
N ASN A 175 -23.42 51.67 -11.91
CA ASN A 175 -22.05 51.25 -12.15
C ASN A 175 -21.18 52.41 -12.67
N PRO A 176 -20.68 53.29 -11.78
CA PRO A 176 -19.78 54.37 -12.17
C PRO A 176 -18.55 53.83 -12.91
N GLY A 177 -18.31 54.30 -14.13
CA GLY A 177 -17.18 53.87 -14.98
C GLY A 177 -17.45 52.63 -15.85
N LEU A 178 -18.67 52.09 -15.86
CA LEU A 178 -19.04 51.02 -16.79
C LEU A 178 -19.16 51.54 -18.23
N GLU A 179 -18.34 50.99 -19.11
CA GLU A 179 -18.42 51.21 -20.56
C GLU A 179 -19.19 50.04 -21.20
N CYS A 180 -20.41 50.31 -21.66
CA CYS A 180 -21.28 49.28 -22.25
C CYS A 180 -20.74 48.63 -23.53
N ASP A 181 -19.87 49.33 -24.26
CA ASP A 181 -19.23 48.81 -25.48
C ASP A 181 -18.03 47.89 -25.18
N LYS A 182 -17.53 47.89 -23.94
CA LYS A 182 -16.37 47.10 -23.49
C LYS A 182 -16.72 46.14 -22.37
N LEU A 183 -17.93 45.58 -22.41
CA LEU A 183 -18.36 44.61 -21.42
C LEU A 183 -17.53 43.32 -21.57
N THR A 184 -16.91 42.87 -20.48
CA THR A 184 -16.07 41.66 -20.48
C THR A 184 -16.77 40.48 -19.83
N GLU A 185 -16.60 39.28 -20.40
CA GLU A 185 -17.15 38.05 -19.85
C GLU A 185 -16.60 37.79 -18.45
N GLY A 186 -17.46 37.42 -17.51
CA GLY A 186 -17.09 37.19 -16.12
C GLY A 186 -17.00 38.44 -15.25
N GLN A 187 -17.13 39.65 -15.83
CA GLN A 187 -17.20 40.92 -15.10
C GLN A 187 -18.42 40.94 -14.17
N LEU A 188 -18.24 41.45 -12.96
CA LEU A 188 -19.32 41.67 -12.01
C LEU A 188 -19.86 43.08 -12.18
N ILE A 189 -21.17 43.20 -12.39
CA ILE A 189 -21.88 44.48 -12.52
C ILE A 189 -23.13 44.46 -11.62
N CYS A 190 -23.59 45.64 -11.25
CA CYS A 190 -24.79 45.84 -10.44
C CYS A 190 -26.00 46.06 -11.35
N LEU A 191 -27.05 45.24 -11.21
CA LEU A 191 -28.30 45.41 -11.95
C LEU A 191 -29.42 45.89 -11.01
N PRO A 192 -30.30 46.80 -11.47
CA PRO A 192 -31.47 47.20 -10.70
C PRO A 192 -32.44 46.03 -10.50
N GLU A 193 -33.19 46.06 -9.40
CA GLU A 193 -34.23 45.07 -9.12
C GLU A 193 -35.28 45.03 -10.23
N ARG A 194 -35.83 43.85 -10.48
CA ARG A 194 -36.81 43.65 -11.56
C ARG A 194 -38.09 44.41 -11.21
N VAL A 195 -38.42 45.43 -11.98
CA VAL A 195 -39.70 46.12 -11.82
C VAL A 195 -40.78 45.22 -12.41
N ALA A 196 -41.54 44.52 -11.56
CA ALA A 196 -42.71 43.80 -11.99
C ALA A 196 -43.74 44.83 -12.48
N VAL A 197 -43.82 45.02 -13.79
CA VAL A 197 -44.87 45.83 -14.41
C VAL A 197 -46.20 45.14 -14.11
N ARG A 198 -46.94 45.69 -13.13
CA ARG A 198 -48.32 45.29 -12.87
C ARG A 198 -49.18 45.94 -13.95
N PHE A 199 -49.80 45.12 -14.79
CA PHE A 199 -50.81 45.53 -15.75
C PHE A 199 -52.18 45.65 -15.07
#